data_AF-A0A838U7D7-F1
#
_entry.id   AF-A0A838U7D7-F1
#
_cell.length_a   1.000
_cell.length_b   1.000
_cell.length_c   1.000
_cell.angle_alpha   90.00
_cell.angle_beta   90.00
_cell.angle_gamma   90.00
#
_symmetry.space_group_name_H-M   'P 1'
#
loop_
_entity.id
_entity.type
_entity.pdbx_description
1 polymer ?
#
loop_
_entity_poly.entity_id
_entity_poly.type
_entity_poly.pdbx_seq_one_letter_code
_entity_poly.pdbx_strand_id
1 'polypeptide(L)' 'MATDYCTPLDITQIEQNFADLNPAMTQAEAIVESNRCLYCYDAPCMHACPTHIDVPAFIKKIASGNLHGSARV' A
#
# COMPACT_ATOMS: atom_id res chain seq x y z
N MET A 1 -44.82 3.84 8.47
CA MET A 1 -43.53 4.48 8.11
C MET A 1 -42.40 3.83 8.90
N ALA A 2 -42.15 2.53 8.69
CA ALA A 2 -41.10 1.77 9.38
C ALA A 2 -40.66 0.51 8.59
N THR A 3 -40.76 0.53 7.26
CA THR A 3 -40.38 -0.62 6.40
C THR A 3 -39.04 -0.44 5.70
N ASP A 4 -38.41 0.74 5.78
CA ASP A 4 -37.25 1.10 4.96
C ASP A 4 -35.88 0.98 5.65
N TYR A 5 -35.81 0.38 6.85
CA TYR A 5 -34.56 0.36 7.63
C TYR A 5 -33.88 -1.01 7.77
N CYS A 6 -34.35 -2.05 7.06
CA CYS A 6 -33.72 -3.37 7.14
C CYS A 6 -33.84 -4.16 5.83
N THR A 7 -33.54 -3.52 4.70
CA THR A 7 -33.32 -4.25 3.45
C THR A 7 -31.85 -4.69 3.41
N PRO A 8 -31.56 -6.00 3.41
CA PRO A 8 -30.19 -6.46 3.25
C PRO A 8 -29.66 -6.03 1.88
N LEU A 9 -28.43 -5.50 1.87
CA LEU A 9 -27.72 -5.15 0.64
C LEU A 9 -27.52 -6.40 -0.21
N ASP A 10 -27.62 -6.25 -1.53
CA ASP A 10 -27.23 -7.32 -2.43
C ASP A 10 -25.70 -7.49 -2.45
N ILE A 11 -25.24 -8.62 -2.98
CA ILE A 11 -23.81 -8.96 -3.01
C ILE A 11 -23.01 -7.92 -3.80
N THR A 12 -23.55 -7.40 -4.89
CA THR A 12 -22.87 -6.40 -5.73
C THR A 12 -22.67 -5.09 -4.96
N GLN A 13 -23.69 -4.67 -4.21
CA GLN A 13 -23.62 -3.49 -3.35
C GLN A 13 -22.60 -3.68 -2.22
N ILE A 14 -22.54 -4.88 -1.62
CA ILE A 14 -21.53 -5.18 -0.60
C ILE A 14 -20.13 -5.13 -1.21
N GLU A 15 -19.91 -5.77 -2.36
CA GLU A 15 -18.62 -5.74 -3.06
C GLU A 15 -18.17 -4.33 -3.39
N GLN A 16 -19.08 -3.48 -3.86
CA GLN A 16 -18.78 -2.08 -4.17
C GLN A 16 -18.48 -1.25 -2.92
N ASN A 17 -19.27 -1.42 -1.85
CA ASN A 17 -19.13 -0.64 -0.62
C ASN A 17 -17.91 -1.03 0.21
N PHE A 18 -17.43 -2.27 0.07
CA PHE A 18 -16.26 -2.80 0.77
C PHE A 18 -15.01 -2.92 -0.11
N ALA A 19 -15.07 -2.47 -1.36
CA ALA A 19 -13.89 -2.32 -2.19
C ALA A 19 -12.96 -1.24 -1.64
N ASP A 20 -11.65 -1.42 -1.86
CA ASP A 20 -10.66 -0.40 -1.49
C ASP A 20 -10.93 0.90 -2.25
N LEU A 21 -11.03 2.02 -1.51
CA LEU A 21 -11.13 3.34 -2.11
C LEU A 21 -9.90 3.68 -2.96
N ASN A 22 -8.73 3.22 -2.52
CA ASN A 22 -7.45 3.34 -3.23
C ASN A 22 -6.89 1.94 -3.43
N PRO A 23 -7.16 1.30 -4.58
CA PRO A 23 -6.62 -0.02 -4.90
C PRO A 23 -5.09 -0.04 -4.82
N ALA A 24 -4.53 -1.20 -4.52
CA ALA A 24 -3.09 -1.40 -4.51
C ALA A 24 -2.48 -1.08 -5.89
N MET A 25 -1.26 -0.53 -5.88
CA MET A 25 -0.48 -0.33 -7.10
C MET A 25 -0.28 -1.67 -7.82
N THR A 26 -0.36 -1.63 -9.15
CA THR A 26 0.10 -2.74 -9.98
C THR A 26 1.62 -2.93 -9.79
N GLN A 27 2.13 -4.11 -10.14
CA GLN A 27 3.56 -4.38 -10.06
C GLN A 27 4.40 -3.37 -10.86
N ALA A 28 3.92 -2.98 -12.05
CA ALA A 28 4.62 -2.01 -12.90
C ALA A 28 4.65 -0.62 -12.25
N GLU A 29 3.53 -0.15 -11.71
CA GLU A 29 3.47 1.14 -11.00
C GLU A 29 4.38 1.15 -9.77
N ALA A 30 4.36 0.08 -8.98
CA ALA A 30 5.22 -0.05 -7.80
C ALA A 30 6.71 -0.04 -8.16
N ILE A 31 7.11 -0.69 -9.26
CA ILE A 31 8.49 -0.64 -9.77
C ILE A 31 8.84 0.79 -10.23
N VAL A 32 7.95 1.45 -10.97
CA VAL A 32 8.19 2.84 -11.42
C VAL A 32 8.36 3.78 -10.23
N GLU A 33 7.47 3.70 -9.24
CA GLU A 33 7.52 4.58 -8.07
C GLU A 33 8.73 4.29 -7.17
N SER A 34 9.07 3.02 -6.96
CA SER A 34 10.25 2.64 -6.16
C SER A 34 11.57 3.17 -6.75
N ASN A 35 11.68 3.26 -8.08
CA ASN A 35 12.85 3.83 -8.76
C ASN A 35 13.00 5.34 -8.59
N ARG A 36 12.00 6.04 -8.03
CA ARG A 36 12.10 7.49 -7.72
C ARG A 36 12.80 7.76 -6.39
N CYS A 37 12.97 6.74 -5.54
CA CYS A 37 13.70 6.88 -4.30
C CYS A 37 15.18 7.21 -4.57
N LEU A 38 15.72 8.21 -3.88
CA LEU A 38 17.10 8.67 -4.05
C LEU A 38 18.11 7.90 -3.19
N TYR A 39 17.66 6.95 -2.36
CA TYR A 39 18.49 6.17 -1.44
C TYR A 39 19.42 7.05 -0.58
N CYS A 40 18.83 8.06 0.08
CA CYS A 40 19.54 9.01 0.92
C CYS A 40 20.35 8.30 2.01
N TYR A 41 21.59 8.75 2.26
CA TYR A 41 22.46 8.20 3.30
C TYR A 41 21.88 8.39 4.71
N ASP A 42 21.52 9.62 5.07
CA ASP A 42 20.80 9.95 6.30
C ASP A 42 19.32 10.15 5.97
N ALA A 43 18.61 9.04 5.78
CA ALA A 43 17.28 9.05 5.21
C ALA A 43 16.24 9.68 6.18
N PRO A 44 15.70 10.88 5.88
CA PRO A 44 14.77 11.56 6.80
C PRO A 44 13.46 10.78 6.97
N CYS A 45 13.08 9.95 5.99
CA CYS A 45 11.93 9.08 6.08
C CYS A 45 12.05 8.02 7.19
N MET A 46 13.26 7.56 7.52
CA MET A 46 13.47 6.62 8.63
C MET A 46 13.33 7.31 9.98
N HIS A 47 13.76 8.58 10.09
CA HIS A 47 13.59 9.39 11.30
C HIS A 47 12.14 9.78 11.53
N ALA A 48 11.38 10.03 10.46
CA ALA A 48 9.96 10.38 10.53
C ALA A 48 9.06 9.19 10.87
N CYS A 49 9.49 7.96 10.56
CA CYS A 49 8.72 6.75 10.84
C CYS A 49 8.80 6.38 12.34
N PRO A 50 7.69 6.35 13.10
CA PRO A 50 7.72 6.05 14.54
C PRO A 50 8.22 4.65 14.89
N THR A 51 8.12 3.71 13.94
CA THR A 51 8.61 2.33 14.10
C THR A 51 9.98 2.10 13.44
N HIS A 52 10.60 3.16 12.89
CA HIS A 52 11.93 3.12 12.29
C HIS A 52 12.12 2.06 11.20
N ILE A 53 11.12 1.87 10.34
CA ILE A 53 11.24 1.03 9.15
C ILE A 53 12.39 1.55 8.28
N ASP A 54 13.23 0.66 7.76
CA ASP A 54 14.25 1.00 6.76
C ASP A 54 13.60 1.21 5.38
N VAL A 55 13.04 2.42 5.23
CA VAL A 55 12.32 2.87 4.03
C VAL A 55 13.16 2.72 2.76
N PRO A 56 14.42 3.20 2.70
CA PRO A 56 15.25 3.03 1.51
C PRO A 56 15.51 1.56 1.16
N ALA A 57 15.78 0.69 2.15
CA ALA A 57 16.10 -0.71 1.88
C ALA A 57 14.89 -1.50 1.38
N PHE A 58 13.69 -1.30 1.96
CA PHE A 58 12.50 -2.00 1.46
C PHE A 58 12.15 -1.52 0.04
N ILE A 59 12.24 -0.21 -0.24
CA ILE A 59 11.96 0.35 -1.56
C ILE A 59 12.95 -0.21 -2.60
N LYS A 60 14.24 -0.31 -2.26
CA LYS A 60 15.25 -0.91 -3.15
C LYS A 60 14.95 -2.36 -3.50
N LYS A 61 14.37 -3.11 -2.57
CA LYS A 61 13.96 -4.50 -2.78
C LYS A 61 12.74 -4.59 -3.69
N ILE A 62 11.80 -3.64 -3.64
CA ILE A 62 10.71 -3.52 -4.63
C ILE A 62 11.28 -3.23 -6.02
N ALA A 63 12.18 -2.24 -6.13
CA ALA A 63 12.78 -1.85 -7.41
C ALA A 63 13.56 -2.98 -8.11
N SER A 64 14.12 -3.91 -7.33
CA SER A 64 14.83 -5.10 -7.84
C SER A 64 13.95 -6.35 -7.98
N GLY A 65 12.64 -6.25 -7.74
CA GLY A 65 11.70 -7.36 -7.85
C GLY A 65 11.75 -8.35 -6.68
N ASN A 66 12.48 -8.05 -5.61
CA ASN A 66 12.57 -8.88 -4.40
C ASN A 66 11.44 -8.56 -3.41
N LEU A 67 10.21 -8.92 -3.76
CA LEU A 67 9.02 -8.61 -2.96
C LEU A 67 9.01 -9.29 -1.57
N HIS A 68 9.45 -10.55 -1.48
CA HIS A 68 9.56 -11.21 -0.18
C HIS A 68 10.63 -10.57 0.71
N GLY A 69 11.72 -10.14 0.09
CA GLY A 69 12.76 -9.41 0.80
C GLY A 69 12.28 -8.06 1.31
N SER A 70 11.45 -7.33 0.54
CA SER A 70 10.96 -6.02 0.97
C SER A 70 10.05 -6.11 2.19
N ALA A 71 9.27 -7.19 2.32
CA ALA A 71 8.37 -7.40 3.46
C ALA A 71 9.07 -7.86 4.76
N ARG A 72 10.37 -8.17 4.72
CA ARG A 72 11.15 -8.68 5.86
C ARG A 72 12.18 -7.69 6.40
N VAL A 73 12.32 -6.54 5.76
CA VAL A 73 13.21 -5.46 6.18
C VAL A 73 12.64 -4.73 7.38
#